data_AF-A0A523PEH2-F1
#
_entry.id   AF-A0A523PEH2-F1
#
_cell.length_a   1.000
_cell.length_b   1.000
_cell.length_c   1.000
_cell.angle_alpha   90.00
_cell.angle_beta   90.00
_cell.angle_gamma   90.00
#
_symmetry.space_group_name_H-M   'P 1'
#
loop_
_entity.id
_entity.type
_entity.pdbx_description
1 polymer ?
#
loop_
_entity_poly.entity_id
_entity_poly.type
_entity_poly.pdbx_seq_one_letter_code
_entity_poly.pdbx_strand_id
1 'polypeptide(L)'
;MDTLILLFAASIGVAALLATIAIWAPRATLIRVTAVVVTALFIPLAYLGLTEILSQPKPMEHEWFKRHVDEATVLGVSLDEGKAIYLWLRLDRSLEPRYYKLPWRTQLAEKLQNLIDEAIEENAMVKIKNPFSRKSFDDLGDLNIEIILPPLPPQKLPPLPPQFFNPRQPVV
;
A
#
# COMPACT_ATOMS: atom_id res chain seq x y z
N MET A 1 13.16 -4.91 3.56
CA MET A 1 13.91 -3.63 3.65
C MET A 1 15.28 -3.75 2.97
N ASP A 2 15.79 -4.97 2.79
CA ASP A 2 17.15 -5.25 2.31
C ASP A 2 17.38 -4.90 0.85
N THR A 3 16.35 -5.03 0.01
CA THR A 3 16.44 -4.75 -1.44
C THR A 3 16.67 -3.28 -1.75
N LEU A 4 16.07 -2.36 -1.00
CA LEU A 4 16.23 -0.92 -1.21
C LEU A 4 17.62 -0.46 -0.77
N ILE A 5 18.11 -1.01 0.35
CA ILE A 5 19.48 -0.78 0.83
C ILE A 5 20.50 -1.36 -0.17
N LEU A 6 20.25 -2.56 -0.72
CA LEU A 6 21.10 -3.17 -1.75
C LEU A 6 21.13 -2.36 -3.05
N LEU A 7 19.98 -1.87 -3.53
CA LEU A 7 19.91 -1.04 -4.74
C LEU A 7 20.61 0.31 -4.57
N PHE A 8 20.48 0.91 -3.39
CA PHE A 8 21.19 2.15 -3.05
C PHE A 8 22.69 1.92 -2.93
N ALA A 9 23.12 0.84 -2.27
CA ALA A 9 24.52 0.44 -2.20
C ALA A 9 25.10 0.15 -3.60
N ALA A 10 24.32 -0.51 -4.48
CA ALA A 10 24.69 -0.76 -5.86
C ALA A 10 24.83 0.53 -6.67
N SER A 11 23.93 1.50 -6.50
CA SER A 11 24.03 2.79 -7.21
C SER A 11 25.26 3.59 -6.77
N ILE A 12 25.57 3.60 -5.47
CA ILE A 12 26.82 4.18 -4.93
C ILE A 12 28.03 3.46 -5.51
N GLY A 13 28.01 2.13 -5.56
CA GLY A 13 29.10 1.33 -6.13
C GLY A 13 29.35 1.65 -7.61
N VAL A 14 28.29 1.79 -8.40
CA VAL A 14 28.38 2.18 -9.82
C VAL A 14 28.90 3.61 -9.96
N ALA A 15 28.43 4.56 -9.14
CA ALA A 15 28.92 5.93 -9.13
C ALA A 15 30.40 6.02 -8.74
N ALA A 16 30.84 5.21 -7.77
CA ALA A 16 32.24 5.10 -7.35
C ALA A 16 33.13 4.46 -8.42
N LEU A 17 32.63 3.45 -9.14
CA LEU A 17 33.31 2.86 -10.29
C LEU A 17 33.48 3.89 -11.41
N LEU A 18 32.43 4.65 -11.74
CA LEU A 18 32.48 5.75 -12.70
C LEU A 18 33.50 6.83 -12.29
N ALA A 19 33.52 7.20 -11.00
CA ALA A 19 34.50 8.12 -10.46
C ALA A 19 35.93 7.58 -10.59
N THR A 20 36.14 6.29 -10.31
CA THR A 20 37.44 5.62 -10.41
C THR A 20 37.95 5.59 -11.86
N ILE A 21 37.06 5.28 -12.82
CA ILE A 21 37.36 5.31 -14.26
C ILE A 21 37.67 6.75 -14.70
N ALA A 22 36.92 7.74 -14.21
CA ALA A 22 37.18 9.15 -14.50
C ALA A 22 38.53 9.64 -13.95
N ILE A 23 38.97 9.11 -12.80
CA ILE A 23 40.28 9.38 -12.21
C ILE A 23 41.41 8.74 -13.03
N TRP A 24 41.22 7.51 -13.53
CA TRP A 24 42.23 6.81 -14.34
C TRP A 24 42.33 7.31 -15.78
N ALA A 25 41.34 8.06 -16.27
CA ALA A 25 41.43 8.71 -17.58
C ALA A 25 42.61 9.72 -17.61
N PRO A 26 43.36 9.82 -18.74
CA PRO A 26 44.50 10.73 -18.88
C PRO A 26 44.00 12.17 -19.08
N ARG A 27 43.55 12.79 -18.00
CA ARG A 27 43.00 14.16 -17.98
C ARG A 27 43.69 14.99 -16.89
N ALA A 28 43.71 16.31 -17.05
CA ALA A 28 44.36 17.25 -16.13
C ALA A 28 43.96 17.00 -14.66
N THR A 29 44.91 17.19 -13.73
CA THR A 29 44.73 16.93 -12.29
C THR A 29 43.52 17.63 -11.69
N LEU A 30 43.18 18.83 -12.17
CA LEU A 30 41.98 19.57 -11.76
C LEU A 30 40.68 18.78 -12.01
N ILE A 31 40.58 18.08 -13.16
CA ILE A 31 39.39 17.30 -13.52
C ILE A 31 39.21 16.10 -12.57
N ARG A 32 40.31 15.50 -12.12
CA ARG A 32 40.31 14.39 -11.16
C ARG A 32 39.80 14.84 -9.79
N VAL A 33 40.29 15.98 -9.30
CA VAL A 33 39.84 16.56 -8.02
C VAL A 33 38.36 16.93 -8.07
N THR A 34 37.91 17.55 -9.17
CA THR A 34 36.48 17.87 -9.33
C THR A 34 35.61 16.62 -9.36
N ALA A 35 36.07 15.53 -9.99
CA ALA A 35 35.31 14.27 -9.99
C ALA A 35 35.13 13.70 -8.58
N VAL A 36 36.19 13.68 -7.77
CA VAL A 36 36.11 13.22 -6.36
C VAL A 36 35.17 14.08 -5.54
N VAL A 37 35.27 15.41 -5.66
CA VAL A 37 34.40 16.34 -4.91
C VAL A 37 32.93 16.17 -5.32
N VAL A 38 32.64 16.03 -6.61
CA VAL A 38 31.27 15.81 -7.10
C VAL A 38 30.71 14.46 -6.61
N THR A 39 31.51 13.39 -6.62
CA THR A 39 31.08 12.09 -6.07
C THR A 39 30.85 12.16 -4.56
N ALA A 40 31.72 12.85 -3.82
CA ALA A 40 31.56 13.05 -2.38
C ALA A 40 30.29 13.84 -2.04
N LEU A 41 29.92 14.82 -2.89
CA LEU A 41 28.65 15.56 -2.78
C LEU A 41 27.42 14.75 -3.24
N PHE A 42 27.60 13.86 -4.20
CA PHE A 42 26.51 13.01 -4.70
C PHE A 42 25.99 12.07 -3.61
N ILE A 43 26.85 11.51 -2.75
CA ILE A 43 26.45 10.59 -1.68
C ILE A 43 25.41 11.19 -0.71
N PRO A 44 25.65 12.34 -0.05
CA PRO A 44 24.66 12.95 0.84
C PRO A 44 23.43 13.45 0.09
N LEU A 45 23.58 13.94 -1.14
CA LEU A 45 22.45 14.42 -1.94
C LEU A 45 21.52 13.26 -2.35
N ALA A 46 22.09 12.12 -2.73
CA ALA A 46 21.35 10.90 -3.04
C ALA A 46 20.66 10.34 -1.80
N TYR A 47 21.29 10.41 -0.63
CA TYR A 47 20.68 10.01 0.63
C TYR A 47 19.47 10.88 0.98
N LEU A 48 19.60 12.20 0.90
CA LEU A 48 18.48 13.13 1.14
C LEU A 48 17.33 12.90 0.14
N GLY A 49 17.66 12.69 -1.14
CA GLY A 49 16.66 12.34 -2.15
C GLY A 49 15.94 11.02 -1.84
N LEU A 50 16.66 10.02 -1.34
CA LEU A 50 16.06 8.74 -0.95
C LEU A 50 15.14 8.89 0.28
N THR A 51 15.55 9.68 1.28
CA THR A 51 14.72 9.93 2.46
C THR A 51 13.44 10.68 2.11
N GLU A 52 13.50 11.58 1.14
CA GLU A 52 12.34 12.32 0.64
C GLU A 52 11.40 11.41 -0.16
N ILE A 53 11.93 10.49 -0.98
CA ILE A 53 11.10 9.49 -1.68
C ILE A 53 10.44 8.52 -0.68
N LEU A 54 11.11 8.20 0.43
CA LEU A 54 10.58 7.32 1.48
C LEU A 54 9.50 7.99 2.35
N SER A 55 9.54 9.32 2.51
CA SER A 55 8.55 10.08 3.28
C SER A 55 7.27 10.35 2.49
N GLN A 56 7.33 10.29 1.16
CA GLN A 56 6.18 10.57 0.31
C GLN A 56 5.21 9.37 0.19
N PRO A 57 3.89 9.64 0.09
CA PRO A 57 2.91 8.60 -0.22
C PRO A 57 3.24 7.91 -1.52
N LYS A 58 3.16 6.59 -1.54
CA LYS A 58 3.45 5.83 -2.75
C LYS A 58 2.35 6.08 -3.79
N PRO A 59 2.67 6.58 -4.99
CA PRO A 59 1.68 6.72 -6.05
C PRO A 59 1.20 5.33 -6.50
N MET A 60 -0.12 5.11 -6.52
CA MET A 60 -0.67 3.79 -6.88
C MET A 60 -0.33 3.40 -8.32
N GLU A 61 -0.31 4.36 -9.24
CA GLU A 61 -0.02 4.17 -10.68
C GLU A 61 1.33 3.47 -10.92
N HIS A 62 2.30 3.66 -10.03
CA HIS A 62 3.64 3.08 -10.16
C HIS A 62 3.77 1.68 -9.55
N GLU A 63 2.71 1.11 -8.97
CA GLU A 63 2.76 -0.21 -8.32
C GLU A 63 2.39 -1.39 -9.26
N TRP A 64 2.62 -1.22 -10.56
CA TRP A 64 2.36 -2.24 -11.59
C TRP A 64 3.03 -3.61 -11.34
N PHE A 65 4.09 -3.67 -10.54
CA PHE A 65 4.75 -4.91 -10.15
C PHE A 65 3.91 -5.77 -9.19
N LYS A 66 2.96 -5.16 -8.47
CA LYS A 66 2.03 -5.85 -7.54
C LYS A 66 0.64 -6.10 -8.14
N ARG A 67 0.53 -6.19 -9.48
CA ARG A 67 -0.74 -6.48 -10.17
C ARG A 67 -1.47 -7.74 -9.69
N HIS A 68 -0.77 -8.69 -9.09
CA HIS A 68 -1.32 -9.95 -8.56
C HIS A 68 -1.84 -9.84 -7.12
N VAL A 69 -2.02 -8.63 -6.57
CA VAL A 69 -2.72 -8.49 -5.29
C VAL A 69 -4.22 -8.53 -5.57
N ASP A 70 -4.85 -9.61 -5.10
CA ASP A 70 -6.28 -9.88 -5.35
C ASP A 70 -7.18 -8.97 -4.51
N GLU A 71 -6.81 -8.66 -3.27
CA GLU A 71 -7.61 -7.85 -2.34
C GLU A 71 -6.76 -6.87 -1.50
N ALA A 72 -7.33 -5.71 -1.18
CA ALA A 72 -6.80 -4.78 -0.20
C ALA A 72 -7.90 -4.25 0.72
N THR A 73 -7.70 -4.32 2.04
CA THR A 73 -8.61 -3.72 3.02
C THR A 73 -8.29 -2.23 3.16
N VAL A 74 -9.31 -1.38 3.07
CA VAL A 74 -9.19 0.05 3.35
C VAL A 74 -9.26 0.25 4.86
N LEU A 75 -8.23 0.84 5.44
CA LEU A 75 -8.18 1.17 6.87
C LEU A 75 -8.62 2.61 7.14
N GLY A 76 -8.39 3.49 6.18
CA GLY A 76 -8.71 4.91 6.33
C GLY A 76 -8.50 5.66 5.02
N VAL A 77 -9.21 6.77 4.91
CA VAL A 77 -9.22 7.64 3.73
C VAL A 77 -9.12 9.08 4.19
N SER A 78 -8.30 9.86 3.49
CA SER A 78 -8.27 11.31 3.62
C SER A 78 -8.45 11.93 2.24
N LEU A 79 -9.49 12.74 2.11
CA LEU A 79 -9.88 13.41 0.87
C LEU A 79 -9.40 14.87 0.94
N ASP A 80 -8.55 15.28 0.00
CA ASP A 80 -8.18 16.68 -0.22
C ASP A 80 -8.79 17.12 -1.55
N GLU A 81 -9.93 17.80 -1.46
CA GLU A 81 -10.75 18.19 -2.60
C GLU A 81 -9.94 18.94 -3.65
N GLY A 82 -10.03 18.49 -4.90
CA GLY A 82 -9.31 19.08 -6.03
C GLY A 82 -7.81 18.76 -6.08
N LYS A 83 -7.21 18.11 -5.07
CA LYS A 83 -5.79 17.76 -5.06
C LYS A 83 -5.55 16.27 -5.23
N ALA A 84 -5.96 15.46 -4.26
CA ALA A 84 -5.63 14.04 -4.21
C ALA A 84 -6.51 13.28 -3.22
N ILE A 85 -6.57 11.98 -3.42
CA ILE A 85 -7.23 11.03 -2.52
C ILE A 85 -6.14 10.19 -1.88
N TYR A 86 -6.05 10.27 -0.55
CA TYR A 86 -5.04 9.56 0.22
C TYR A 86 -5.66 8.33 0.88
N LEU A 87 -5.08 7.16 0.63
CA LEU A 87 -5.60 5.88 1.07
C LEU A 87 -4.62 5.14 1.96
N TRP A 88 -5.13 4.61 3.06
CA TRP A 88 -4.40 3.67 3.91
C TRP A 88 -4.93 2.27 3.59
N LEU A 89 -4.12 1.47 2.89
CA LEU A 89 -4.51 0.13 2.45
C LEU A 89 -3.67 -0.93 3.14
N ARG A 90 -4.34 -1.99 3.60
CA ARG A 90 -3.69 -3.23 4.04
C ARG A 90 -3.88 -4.28 2.95
N LEU A 91 -2.78 -4.71 2.35
CA LEU A 91 -2.78 -5.69 1.26
C LEU A 91 -3.08 -7.09 1.81
N ASP A 92 -3.79 -7.90 1.03
CA ASP A 92 -3.96 -9.32 1.36
C ASP A 92 -2.58 -9.99 1.46
N ARG A 93 -2.32 -10.71 2.56
CA ARG A 93 -1.02 -11.27 2.99
C ARG A 93 0.02 -10.29 3.55
N SER A 94 -0.29 -9.01 3.75
CA SER A 94 0.60 -8.06 4.45
C SER A 94 -0.06 -7.52 5.72
N LEU A 95 0.62 -7.69 6.86
CA LEU A 95 0.15 -7.13 8.14
C LEU A 95 0.36 -5.61 8.21
N GLU A 96 1.29 -5.08 7.41
CA GLU A 96 1.68 -3.68 7.45
C GLU A 96 0.75 -2.82 6.59
N PRO A 97 0.16 -1.75 7.17
CA PRO A 97 -0.60 -0.78 6.40
C PRO A 97 0.35 0.02 5.49
N ARG A 98 -0.13 0.35 4.30
CA ARG A 98 0.62 1.13 3.31
C ARG A 98 -0.15 2.36 2.89
N TYR A 99 0.56 3.46 2.77
CA TYR A 99 0.01 4.74 2.40
C TYR A 99 0.13 4.99 0.90
N TYR A 100 -1.00 5.29 0.27
CA TYR A 100 -1.12 5.46 -1.16
C TYR A 100 -1.76 6.80 -1.51
N LYS A 101 -1.36 7.34 -2.66
CA LYS A 101 -1.95 8.56 -3.26
C LYS A 101 -2.58 8.23 -4.60
N LEU A 102 -3.82 8.68 -4.77
CA LEU A 102 -4.57 8.68 -6.02
C LEU A 102 -4.82 10.12 -6.51
N PRO A 103 -4.90 10.34 -7.83
CA PRO A 103 -5.33 11.62 -8.38
C PRO A 103 -6.79 11.90 -8.01
N TRP A 104 -7.12 13.18 -7.81
CA TRP A 104 -8.49 13.58 -7.49
C TRP A 104 -9.44 13.26 -8.66
N ARG A 105 -10.53 12.57 -8.34
CA ARG A 105 -11.67 12.34 -9.24
C ARG A 105 -12.96 12.39 -8.44
N THR A 106 -13.88 13.27 -8.82
CA THR A 106 -15.13 13.51 -8.11
C THR A 106 -15.95 12.22 -7.94
N GLN A 107 -16.10 11.44 -9.02
CA GLN A 107 -16.86 10.18 -9.00
C GLN A 107 -16.26 9.14 -8.04
N LEU A 108 -14.93 9.01 -7.99
CA LEU A 108 -14.28 8.07 -7.07
C LEU A 108 -14.41 8.57 -5.63
N ALA A 109 -14.20 9.86 -5.38
CA ALA A 109 -14.31 10.44 -4.05
C ALA A 109 -15.73 10.23 -3.48
N GLU A 110 -16.77 10.49 -4.29
CA GLU A 110 -18.17 10.31 -3.90
C GLU A 110 -18.51 8.84 -3.65
N LYS A 111 -18.13 7.93 -4.55
CA LYS A 111 -18.33 6.47 -4.37
C LYS A 111 -17.64 5.97 -3.10
N LEU A 112 -16.40 6.41 -2.86
CA LEU A 112 -15.62 6.00 -1.71
C LEU A 112 -16.23 6.53 -0.39
N GLN A 113 -16.69 7.78 -0.39
CA GLN A 113 -17.36 8.38 0.76
C GLN A 113 -18.65 7.61 1.10
N ASN A 114 -19.50 7.37 0.10
CA ASN A 114 -20.75 6.61 0.29
C ASN A 114 -20.49 5.20 0.85
N LEU A 115 -19.48 4.49 0.33
CA LEU A 115 -19.14 3.14 0.79
C LEU A 115 -18.54 3.13 2.20
N ILE A 116 -17.83 4.19 2.61
CA ILE A 116 -17.33 4.32 3.99
C ILE A 116 -18.50 4.59 4.94
N ASP A 117 -19.40 5.48 4.56
CA ASP A 117 -20.57 5.83 5.38
C ASP A 117 -21.46 4.58 5.57
N GLU A 118 -21.73 3.84 4.50
CA GLU A 118 -22.47 2.56 4.55
C GLU A 118 -21.73 1.50 5.39
N ALA A 119 -20.41 1.39 5.25
CA ALA A 119 -19.62 0.47 6.06
C ALA A 119 -19.60 0.85 7.56
N ILE A 120 -19.65 2.15 7.90
CA ILE A 120 -19.77 2.61 9.29
C ILE A 120 -21.14 2.23 9.85
N GLU A 121 -22.22 2.43 9.07
CA GLU A 121 -23.58 2.05 9.47
C GLU A 121 -23.71 0.55 9.71
N GLU A 122 -23.13 -0.28 8.84
CA GLU A 122 -23.17 -1.74 8.94
C GLU A 122 -22.06 -2.34 9.83
N ASN A 123 -21.20 -1.50 10.42
CA ASN A 123 -20.02 -1.90 11.19
C ASN A 123 -19.12 -2.91 10.42
N ALA A 124 -19.00 -2.65 9.12
CA ALA A 124 -18.36 -3.46 8.10
C ALA A 124 -17.00 -2.88 7.68
N MET A 125 -16.18 -3.68 7.01
CA MET A 125 -14.89 -3.24 6.47
C MET A 125 -14.97 -3.11 4.95
N VAL A 126 -14.41 -2.03 4.40
CA VAL A 126 -14.33 -1.82 2.95
C VAL A 126 -13.11 -2.57 2.39
N LYS A 127 -13.31 -3.42 1.38
CA LYS A 127 -12.25 -4.07 0.61
C LYS A 127 -12.25 -3.62 -0.84
N ILE A 128 -11.07 -3.46 -1.42
CA ILE A 128 -10.87 -3.17 -2.84
C ILE A 128 -10.34 -4.44 -3.50
N LYS A 129 -11.04 -4.92 -4.53
CA LYS A 129 -10.56 -6.01 -5.38
C LYS A 129 -9.63 -5.46 -6.46
N ASN A 130 -8.50 -6.15 -6.67
CA ASN A 130 -7.53 -5.84 -7.72
C ASN A 130 -7.11 -4.35 -7.77
N PRO A 131 -6.58 -3.78 -6.67
CA PRO A 131 -6.28 -2.36 -6.56
C PRO A 131 -5.22 -1.84 -7.55
N PHE A 132 -4.41 -2.72 -8.17
CA PHE A 132 -3.30 -2.35 -9.06
C PHE A 132 -3.44 -2.90 -10.49
N SER A 133 -4.63 -3.35 -10.90
CA SER A 133 -4.82 -3.85 -12.26
C SER A 133 -4.80 -2.71 -13.29
N ARG A 134 -4.37 -2.98 -14.54
CA ARG A 134 -4.41 -1.97 -15.61
C ARG A 134 -5.83 -1.40 -15.82
N LYS A 135 -6.84 -2.28 -15.76
CA LYS A 135 -8.24 -1.89 -15.88
C LYS A 135 -8.66 -0.94 -14.76
N SER A 136 -8.16 -1.14 -13.54
CA SER A 136 -8.40 -0.25 -12.40
C SER A 136 -7.79 1.15 -12.57
N PHE A 137 -6.73 1.31 -13.38
CA PHE A 137 -6.11 2.61 -13.67
C PHE A 137 -6.79 3.35 -14.83
N ASP A 138 -7.26 2.62 -15.83
CA ASP A 138 -8.02 3.20 -16.94
C ASP A 138 -9.43 3.62 -16.44
N ASP A 139 -10.05 2.78 -15.61
CA ASP A 139 -11.31 3.03 -14.90
C ASP A 139 -11.07 3.46 -13.44
N LEU A 140 -10.22 4.45 -13.19
CA LEU A 140 -10.07 5.06 -11.84
C LEU A 140 -11.37 5.67 -11.27
N GLY A 141 -12.52 5.56 -11.95
CA GLY A 141 -13.85 5.83 -11.39
C GLY A 141 -14.59 4.58 -10.90
N ASP A 142 -14.16 3.39 -11.34
CA ASP A 142 -14.80 2.10 -11.07
C ASP A 142 -13.83 1.10 -10.45
N LEU A 143 -13.15 1.51 -9.39
CA LEU A 143 -12.53 0.54 -8.49
C LEU A 143 -13.64 -0.40 -8.00
N ASN A 144 -13.41 -1.71 -8.14
CA ASN A 144 -14.28 -2.77 -7.59
C ASN A 144 -14.13 -2.77 -6.07
N ILE A 145 -14.77 -1.81 -5.43
CA ILE A 145 -14.82 -1.64 -3.99
C ILE A 145 -16.06 -2.39 -3.50
N GLU A 146 -15.87 -3.32 -2.57
CA GLU A 146 -16.92 -4.14 -1.97
C GLU A 146 -16.90 -3.95 -0.45
N ILE A 147 -18.08 -3.78 0.15
CA ILE A 147 -18.24 -3.77 1.61
C ILE A 147 -18.31 -5.24 2.07
N ILE A 148 -17.49 -5.61 3.05
CA ILE A 148 -17.56 -6.92 3.69
C ILE A 148 -18.11 -6.74 5.09
N LEU A 149 -19.33 -7.22 5.27
CA LEU A 149 -20.02 -7.32 6.55
C LEU A 149 -19.18 -8.09 7.58
N PRO A 150 -19.19 -7.67 8.86
CA PRO A 150 -18.53 -8.44 9.91
C PRO A 150 -19.18 -9.83 10.02
N PRO A 151 -18.40 -10.88 10.35
CA PRO A 151 -18.98 -12.20 10.57
C PRO A 151 -20.00 -12.10 11.72
N LEU A 152 -21.23 -12.54 11.47
CA LEU A 152 -22.27 -12.57 12.50
C LEU A 152 -21.76 -13.36 13.72
N PRO A 153 -21.91 -12.84 14.95
CA PRO A 153 -21.54 -13.60 16.13
C PRO A 153 -22.32 -14.92 16.13
N PRO A 154 -21.70 -16.04 16.55
CA PRO A 154 -22.37 -17.32 16.58
C PRO A 154 -23.63 -17.20 17.43
N GLN A 155 -24.81 -17.35 16.80
CA GLN A 155 -26.05 -17.33 17.54
C GLN A 155 -26.03 -18.49 18.53
N LYS A 156 -26.26 -18.19 19.81
CA LYS A 156 -26.43 -19.24 20.81
C LYS A 156 -27.56 -20.14 20.32
N LEU A 157 -27.27 -21.42 20.14
CA LEU A 157 -28.29 -22.42 19.82
C LEU A 157 -29.46 -22.24 20.80
N PRO A 158 -30.72 -22.25 20.32
CA PRO A 158 -31.86 -22.16 21.21
C PRO A 158 -31.69 -23.23 22.31
N PRO A 159 -31.88 -22.87 23.59
CA PRO A 159 -31.74 -23.83 24.66
C PRO A 159 -32.63 -25.03 24.34
N LEU A 160 -32.04 -26.23 24.36
CA LEU A 160 -32.81 -27.46 24.23
C LEU A 160 -33.94 -27.41 25.25
N PRO A 161 -35.18 -27.80 24.87
CA PRO A 161 -36.27 -27.84 25.82
C PRO A 161 -35.84 -28.69 27.02
N PRO A 162 -36.12 -28.25 28.26
CA PRO A 162 -35.74 -28.99 29.44
C PRO A 162 -36.29 -30.42 29.32
N GLN A 163 -35.39 -31.40 29.32
CA GLN A 163 -35.78 -32.80 29.35
C GLN A 163 -36.32 -33.09 30.75
N PHE A 164 -37.64 -33.05 30.89
CA PHE A 164 -38.29 -33.53 32.10
C PHE A 164 -38.13 -35.05 32.14
N PHE A 165 -37.35 -35.55 33.09
CA PHE A 165 -37.32 -36.97 33.40
C PHE A 165 -38.73 -37.39 33.83
N ASN A 166 -39.43 -38.13 32.97
CA ASN A 166 -40.73 -38.69 33.29
C ASN A 166 -40.54 -40.13 33.80
N PRO A 167 -40.66 -40.38 35.12
CA PRO A 167 -40.46 -41.72 35.70
C PRO A 167 -41.50 -42.74 35.25
N ARG A 168 -42.51 -42.35 34.45
CA ARG A 168 -43.54 -43.24 33.90
C ARG A 168 -43.32 -43.61 32.43
N GLN A 169 -42.25 -43.14 31.79
CA GLN A 169 -41.93 -43.58 30.42
C GLN A 169 -41.34 -45.00 30.46
N PRO A 170 -41.93 -45.98 29.76
CA PRO A 170 -41.34 -47.30 29.66
C PRO A 170 -40.02 -47.21 28.89
N VAL A 171 -38.96 -47.76 29.48
CA VAL A 171 -37.67 -47.93 28.81
C VAL A 171 -37.87 -48.95 27.69
N VAL A 172 -37.73 -48.52 26.44
CA VAL A 172 -37.69 -49.38 25.25
C VAL A 172 -36.24 -49.66 24.90
#